data_AF-C0CYC7-F1
#
_entry.id   AF-C0CYC7-F1
#
_cell.length_a   1.000
_cell.length_b   1.000
_cell.length_c   1.000
_cell.angle_alpha   90.00
_cell.angle_beta   90.00
_cell.angle_gamma   90.00
#
_symmetry.space_group_name_H-M   'P 1'
#
loop_
_entity.id
_entity.type
_entity.pdbx_description
1 polymer ?
#
loop_
_entity_poly.entity_id
_entity_poly.type
_entity_poly.pdbx_seq_one_letter_code
_entity_poly.pdbx_strand_id
1 'polypeptide(L)'
;MTTIAGGLAGIPSLIGFGSNAPSVSVLGATIDLTNAAGTLTNFAFSVPRDGTITALSAFFSTTAALSLTGSTITIRAQLYQSTTPNNIFSPIAGAVVTLAPALTGVISIGSLSNGLTSGLSIPVTARTRLLLVFSTTASGVALVNTVAGYASAGLSIS
;
A
#
# COMPACT_ATOMS: atom_id res chain seq x y z
N MET A 1 -0.28 19.43 11.20
CA MET A 1 -0.67 19.95 12.52
C MET A 1 0.14 21.19 12.87
N THR A 2 -0.42 22.15 13.60
CA THR A 2 0.29 23.36 14.06
C THR A 2 -0.03 23.68 15.53
N THR A 3 0.78 24.53 16.16
CA THR A 3 0.52 25.17 17.45
C THR A 3 0.39 26.69 17.27
N ILE A 4 -0.28 27.36 18.19
CA ILE A 4 -0.41 28.83 18.21
C ILE A 4 0.19 29.43 19.50
N ALA A 5 0.24 30.76 19.59
CA ALA A 5 0.82 31.47 20.73
C ALA A 5 0.25 30.96 22.08
N GLY A 6 1.15 30.79 23.05
CA GLY A 6 0.79 30.22 24.37
C GLY A 6 0.71 28.69 24.43
N GLY A 7 1.11 27.98 23.36
CA GLY A 7 1.13 26.51 23.34
C GLY A 7 -0.24 25.86 23.13
N LEU A 8 -1.24 26.65 22.72
CA LEU A 8 -2.58 26.18 22.39
C LEU A 8 -2.57 25.37 21.08
N ALA A 9 -3.53 24.44 20.96
CA ALA A 9 -3.70 23.63 19.76
C ALA A 9 -4.08 24.50 18.54
N GLY A 10 -3.36 24.33 17.43
CA GLY A 10 -3.65 24.97 16.14
C GLY A 10 -4.44 24.04 15.20
N ILE A 11 -4.07 24.03 13.92
CA ILE A 11 -4.73 23.22 12.89
C ILE A 11 -4.43 21.73 13.14
N PRO A 12 -5.43 20.83 13.28
CA PRO A 12 -5.20 19.40 13.45
C PRO A 12 -4.80 18.72 12.13
N SER A 13 -4.23 17.52 12.20
CA SER A 13 -4.04 16.67 11.02
C SER A 13 -5.22 15.70 10.86
N LEU A 14 -5.68 15.50 9.64
CA LEU A 14 -6.71 14.51 9.30
C LEU A 14 -6.03 13.28 8.68
N ILE A 15 -6.29 12.10 9.23
CA ILE A 15 -5.70 10.83 8.76
C ILE A 15 -6.82 10.00 8.12
N GLY A 16 -6.66 9.65 6.85
CA GLY A 16 -7.56 8.74 6.14
C GLY A 16 -6.89 7.38 5.96
N PHE A 17 -7.56 6.32 6.41
CA PHE A 17 -7.23 4.97 5.97
C PHE A 17 -7.66 4.84 4.50
N GLY A 18 -6.69 4.80 3.57
CA GLY A 18 -6.96 4.72 2.13
C GLY A 18 -6.48 5.91 1.28
N SER A 19 -5.64 6.81 1.81
CA SER A 19 -4.91 7.76 0.97
C SER A 19 -3.68 7.09 0.35
N ASN A 20 -3.41 7.36 -0.92
CA ASN A 20 -2.25 6.81 -1.64
C ASN A 20 -1.45 7.93 -2.31
N ALA A 21 -0.14 7.75 -2.37
CA ALA A 21 0.77 8.55 -3.18
C ALA A 21 1.77 7.61 -3.86
N PRO A 22 2.30 7.95 -5.04
CA PRO A 22 3.44 7.23 -5.60
C PRO A 22 4.60 7.21 -4.60
N SER A 23 5.30 6.09 -4.52
CA SER A 23 6.53 6.01 -3.73
C SER A 23 7.56 6.99 -4.28
N VAL A 24 8.36 7.59 -3.39
CA VAL A 24 9.51 8.44 -3.74
C VAL A 24 10.74 7.62 -4.14
N SER A 25 10.69 6.30 -4.00
CA SER A 25 11.74 5.38 -4.43
C SER A 25 11.18 4.18 -5.19
N VAL A 26 12.00 3.59 -6.05
CA VAL A 26 11.75 2.26 -6.62
C VAL A 26 11.57 1.25 -5.49
N LEU A 27 10.72 0.26 -5.68
CA LEU A 27 10.51 -0.82 -4.71
C LEU A 27 11.83 -1.56 -4.47
N GLY A 28 12.45 -1.32 -3.32
CA GLY A 28 13.66 -1.98 -2.86
C GLY A 28 13.36 -3.05 -1.80
N ALA A 29 14.41 -3.62 -1.21
CA ALA A 29 14.26 -4.54 -0.07
C ALA A 29 13.68 -3.85 1.17
N THR A 30 13.84 -2.54 1.28
CA THR A 30 13.25 -1.69 2.32
C THR A 30 12.73 -0.40 1.70
N ILE A 31 11.77 0.22 2.39
CA ILE A 31 11.24 1.54 2.04
C ILE A 31 11.63 2.50 3.17
N ASP A 32 12.41 3.53 2.83
CA ASP A 32 12.80 4.58 3.77
C ASP A 32 12.04 5.87 3.47
N LEU A 33 11.23 6.31 4.43
CA LEU A 33 10.42 7.53 4.37
C LEU A 33 10.98 8.66 5.24
N THR A 34 12.22 8.56 5.73
CA THR A 34 12.84 9.52 6.67
C THR A 34 12.97 10.94 6.09
N ASN A 35 13.13 11.06 4.77
CA ASN A 35 13.25 12.34 4.06
C ASN A 35 12.32 12.40 2.84
N ALA A 36 11.05 12.06 3.02
CA ALA A 36 10.04 12.20 1.97
C ALA A 36 9.81 13.69 1.65
N ALA A 37 10.64 14.26 0.76
CA ALA A 37 10.80 15.68 0.44
C ALA A 37 9.48 16.46 0.25
N GLY A 38 8.82 16.83 1.35
CA GLY A 38 7.51 17.51 1.33
C GLY A 38 6.33 16.66 0.83
N THR A 39 6.53 15.36 0.58
CA THR A 39 5.48 14.48 0.06
C THR A 39 4.76 13.76 1.21
N LEU A 40 3.43 13.83 1.24
CA LEU A 40 2.59 13.02 2.13
C LEU A 40 2.62 11.56 1.68
N THR A 41 3.65 10.80 2.06
CA THR A 41 3.83 9.38 1.67
C THR A 41 3.80 8.41 2.85
N ASN A 42 3.87 8.92 4.08
CA ASN A 42 3.87 8.10 5.28
C ASN A 42 2.44 7.78 5.74
N PHE A 43 1.82 6.85 5.03
CA PHE A 43 0.49 6.32 5.35
C PHE A 43 0.54 5.13 6.31
N ALA A 44 1.62 5.01 7.08
CA ALA A 44 1.78 3.91 8.02
C ALA A 44 0.95 4.12 9.29
N PHE A 45 0.39 3.04 9.82
CA PHE A 45 -0.38 3.02 11.06
C PHE A 45 0.30 2.15 12.12
N SER A 46 0.11 2.48 13.40
CA SER A 46 0.75 1.75 14.50
C SER A 46 -0.19 0.70 15.08
N VAL A 47 0.33 -0.51 15.28
CA VAL A 47 -0.40 -1.60 15.94
C VAL A 47 -0.59 -1.25 17.43
N PRO A 48 -1.82 -1.25 17.97
CA PRO A 48 -2.08 -0.76 19.34
C PRO A 48 -1.75 -1.77 20.44
N ARG A 49 -1.71 -3.08 20.12
CA ARG A 49 -1.42 -4.18 21.05
C ARG A 49 -0.76 -5.33 20.32
N ASP A 50 -0.18 -6.27 21.05
CA ASP A 50 0.27 -7.53 20.46
C ASP A 50 -0.93 -8.27 19.85
N GLY A 51 -0.70 -8.89 18.69
CA GLY A 51 -1.72 -9.61 17.95
C GLY A 51 -1.15 -10.41 16.79
N THR A 52 -2.04 -11.06 16.02
CA THR A 52 -1.65 -11.83 14.84
C THR A 52 -2.36 -11.31 13.62
N ILE A 53 -1.62 -11.01 12.54
CA ILE A 53 -2.20 -10.74 11.23
C ILE A 53 -2.77 -12.05 10.68
N THR A 54 -4.07 -12.07 10.41
CA THR A 54 -4.81 -13.26 9.99
C THR A 54 -5.33 -13.21 8.56
N ALA A 55 -5.56 -12.01 8.02
CA ALA A 55 -5.98 -11.83 6.64
C ALA A 55 -5.63 -10.42 6.11
N LEU A 56 -5.40 -10.33 4.80
CA LEU A 56 -5.25 -9.10 4.04
C LEU A 56 -6.15 -9.18 2.80
N SER A 57 -6.97 -8.16 2.57
CA SER A 57 -7.76 -8.00 1.34
C SER A 57 -7.36 -6.72 0.63
N ALA A 58 -7.50 -6.71 -0.69
CA ALA A 58 -7.20 -5.55 -1.51
C ALA A 58 -8.13 -5.46 -2.71
N PHE A 59 -8.41 -4.24 -3.13
CA PHE A 59 -9.26 -3.91 -4.26
C PHE A 59 -8.63 -2.76 -5.05
N PHE A 60 -8.78 -2.80 -6.37
CA PHE A 60 -8.31 -1.78 -7.29
C PHE A 60 -9.35 -1.52 -8.39
N SER A 61 -9.59 -0.25 -8.70
CA SER A 61 -10.45 0.20 -9.80
C SER A 61 -9.69 1.15 -10.72
N THR A 62 -9.65 0.81 -12.00
CA THR A 62 -8.90 1.58 -13.01
C THR A 62 -9.61 2.89 -13.34
N THR A 63 -8.88 4.00 -13.38
CA THR A 63 -9.43 5.34 -13.69
C THR A 63 -9.01 5.91 -15.03
N ALA A 64 -8.04 5.30 -15.71
CA ALA A 64 -7.61 5.65 -17.06
C ALA A 64 -7.58 4.41 -17.95
N ALA A 65 -8.11 4.53 -19.18
CA ALA A 65 -8.05 3.45 -20.14
C ALA A 65 -6.60 3.17 -20.57
N LEU A 66 -6.29 1.91 -20.83
CA LEU A 66 -4.93 1.46 -21.19
C LEU A 66 -4.99 0.37 -22.26
N SER A 67 -4.04 0.36 -23.19
CA SER A 67 -3.85 -0.75 -24.13
C SER A 67 -2.61 -1.55 -23.74
N LEU A 68 -2.83 -2.80 -23.34
CA LEU A 68 -1.82 -3.78 -22.94
C LEU A 68 -1.78 -4.93 -23.95
N THR A 69 -1.85 -4.63 -25.25
CA THR A 69 -1.77 -5.65 -26.30
C THR A 69 -0.46 -6.44 -26.17
N GLY A 70 -0.57 -7.77 -26.01
CA GLY A 70 0.58 -8.64 -25.80
C GLY A 70 1.32 -8.42 -24.47
N SER A 71 0.71 -7.73 -23.50
CA SER A 71 1.28 -7.45 -22.19
C SER A 71 0.28 -7.74 -21.08
N THR A 72 0.80 -8.09 -19.90
CA THR A 72 -0.02 -8.37 -18.72
C THR A 72 0.57 -7.66 -17.52
N ILE A 73 -0.26 -6.88 -16.82
CA ILE A 73 0.10 -6.25 -15.55
C ILE A 73 -0.59 -6.99 -14.41
N THR A 74 0.23 -7.42 -13.45
CA THR A 74 -0.23 -7.96 -12.18
C THR A 74 -0.11 -6.90 -11.09
N ILE A 75 -1.21 -6.62 -10.40
CA ILE A 75 -1.25 -5.71 -9.24
C ILE A 75 -1.08 -6.55 -7.97
N ARG A 76 -0.22 -6.08 -7.05
CA ARG A 76 -0.02 -6.68 -5.72
C ARG A 76 -0.19 -5.62 -4.64
N ALA A 77 -0.72 -6.03 -3.49
CA ALA A 77 -0.73 -5.25 -2.26
C ALA A 77 0.05 -6.03 -1.20
N GLN A 78 1.10 -5.43 -0.63
CA GLN A 78 1.96 -6.08 0.35
C GLN A 78 2.13 -5.22 1.60
N LEU A 79 2.07 -5.85 2.77
CA LEU A 79 2.38 -5.21 4.04
C LEU A 79 3.88 -5.14 4.27
N TYR A 80 4.31 -3.99 4.76
CA TYR A 80 5.65 -3.72 5.26
C TYR A 80 5.54 -3.31 6.72
N GLN A 81 6.61 -3.53 7.49
CA GLN A 81 6.65 -3.23 8.91
C GLN A 81 7.93 -2.48 9.32
N SER A 82 7.80 -1.68 10.36
CA SER A 82 8.89 -1.13 11.16
C SER A 82 8.70 -1.59 12.61
N THR A 83 9.47 -2.59 13.03
CA THR A 83 9.39 -3.19 14.37
C THR A 83 10.13 -2.37 15.42
N THR A 84 11.20 -1.66 15.02
CA THR A 84 11.79 -0.56 15.79
C THR A 84 11.16 0.72 15.27
N PRO A 85 10.15 1.31 15.95
CA PRO A 85 9.26 2.29 15.34
C PRO A 85 10.00 3.50 14.77
N ASN A 86 10.20 3.49 13.44
CA ASN A 86 10.87 4.53 12.67
C ASN A 86 10.24 4.60 11.27
N ASN A 87 10.87 5.31 10.33
CA ASN A 87 10.38 5.50 8.96
C ASN A 87 10.97 4.51 7.95
N ILE A 88 11.65 3.45 8.40
CA ILE A 88 12.25 2.42 7.57
C ILE A 88 11.42 1.15 7.69
N PHE A 89 10.88 0.68 6.57
CA PHE A 89 9.95 -0.43 6.52
C PHE A 89 10.52 -1.60 5.70
N SER A 90 10.43 -2.81 6.24
CA SER A 90 10.78 -4.07 5.55
C SER A 90 9.52 -4.86 5.20
N PRO A 91 9.47 -5.59 4.08
CA PRO A 91 8.32 -6.39 3.70
C PRO A 91 8.04 -7.48 4.75
N ILE A 92 6.76 -7.70 5.05
CA ILE A 92 6.33 -8.84 5.83
C ILE A 92 6.18 -10.04 4.89
N ALA A 93 6.92 -11.11 5.13
CA ALA A 93 6.82 -12.33 4.34
C ALA A 93 5.42 -12.94 4.47
N GLY A 94 4.82 -13.34 3.35
CA GLY A 94 3.49 -13.94 3.29
C GLY A 94 2.31 -12.97 3.40
N ALA A 95 2.48 -11.76 3.95
CA ALA A 95 1.41 -10.75 4.02
C ALA A 95 1.28 -9.96 2.70
N VAL A 96 0.94 -10.68 1.63
CA VAL A 96 0.77 -10.14 0.28
C VAL A 96 -0.51 -10.66 -0.35
N VAL A 97 -1.20 -9.81 -1.11
CA VAL A 97 -2.34 -10.14 -1.94
C VAL A 97 -1.96 -9.88 -3.39
N THR A 98 -2.16 -10.87 -4.26
CA THR A 98 -2.12 -10.67 -5.70
C THR A 98 -3.55 -10.50 -6.20
N LEU A 99 -3.83 -9.37 -6.85
CA LEU A 99 -5.17 -9.04 -7.31
C LEU A 99 -5.46 -9.74 -8.64
N ALA A 100 -6.71 -10.18 -8.80
CA ALA A 100 -7.24 -10.77 -10.02
C ALA A 100 -8.58 -10.10 -10.41
N PRO A 101 -8.93 -10.04 -11.70
CA PRO A 101 -8.09 -10.42 -12.85
C PRO A 101 -6.87 -9.51 -13.01
N ALA A 102 -5.80 -10.04 -13.61
CA ALA A 102 -4.68 -9.23 -14.08
C ALA A 102 -5.14 -8.35 -15.25
N LEU A 103 -4.50 -7.19 -15.43
CA LEU A 103 -4.83 -6.28 -16.53
C LEU A 103 -4.09 -6.74 -17.79
N THR A 104 -4.82 -7.08 -18.86
CA THR A 104 -4.25 -7.42 -20.17
C THR A 104 -5.21 -7.01 -21.29
N GLY A 105 -4.68 -6.80 -22.50
CA GLY A 105 -5.49 -6.34 -23.63
C GLY A 105 -5.97 -4.90 -23.46
N VAL A 106 -7.19 -4.60 -23.93
CA VAL A 106 -7.76 -3.24 -23.80
C VAL A 106 -8.48 -3.12 -22.46
N ILE A 107 -7.98 -2.21 -21.61
CA ILE A 107 -8.52 -1.93 -20.28
C ILE A 107 -9.38 -0.67 -20.34
N SER A 108 -10.64 -0.80 -19.94
CA SER A 108 -11.57 0.31 -19.80
C SER A 108 -11.50 0.95 -18.42
N ILE A 109 -11.91 2.22 -18.34
CA ILE A 109 -12.19 2.89 -17.06
C ILE A 109 -13.23 2.07 -16.29
N GLY A 110 -13.02 1.89 -14.99
CA GLY A 110 -13.85 1.07 -14.12
C GLY A 110 -13.50 -0.41 -14.13
N SER A 111 -12.46 -0.85 -14.85
CA SER A 111 -11.96 -2.22 -14.75
C SER A 111 -11.47 -2.53 -13.33
N LEU A 112 -11.94 -3.64 -12.77
CA LEU A 112 -11.74 -4.00 -11.37
C LEU A 112 -10.78 -5.19 -11.22
N SER A 113 -9.93 -5.13 -10.19
CA SER A 113 -9.13 -6.25 -9.71
C SER A 113 -9.22 -6.31 -8.19
N ASN A 114 -9.32 -7.50 -7.60
CA ASN A 114 -9.36 -7.66 -6.15
C ASN A 114 -8.75 -8.99 -5.71
N GLY A 115 -8.52 -9.14 -4.41
CA GLY A 115 -8.00 -10.38 -3.84
C GLY A 115 -8.10 -10.41 -2.32
N LEU A 116 -7.93 -11.62 -1.79
CA LEU A 116 -7.92 -11.93 -0.37
C LEU A 116 -6.85 -12.99 -0.10
N THR A 117 -5.99 -12.70 0.86
CA THR A 117 -5.07 -13.66 1.47
C THR A 117 -5.52 -13.89 2.90
N SER A 118 -6.03 -15.08 3.20
CA SER A 118 -6.50 -15.48 4.54
C SER A 118 -5.64 -16.61 5.11
N GLY A 119 -5.87 -16.98 6.37
CA GLY A 119 -5.10 -18.04 7.03
C GLY A 119 -3.66 -17.64 7.35
N LEU A 120 -3.39 -16.33 7.41
CA LEU A 120 -2.08 -15.83 7.85
C LEU A 120 -1.91 -16.11 9.35
N SER A 121 -0.65 -16.32 9.74
CA SER A 121 -0.26 -16.49 11.15
C SER A 121 1.05 -15.74 11.37
N ILE A 122 0.95 -14.41 11.37
CA ILE A 122 2.12 -13.52 11.45
C ILE A 122 2.00 -12.68 12.73
N PRO A 123 2.86 -12.90 13.74
CA PRO A 123 2.81 -12.13 14.97
C PRO A 123 3.26 -10.69 14.71
N VAL A 124 2.57 -9.75 15.35
CA VAL A 124 2.93 -8.34 15.40
C VAL A 124 2.86 -7.85 16.84
N THR A 125 3.79 -7.00 17.24
CA THR A 125 3.83 -6.41 18.58
C THR A 125 3.28 -5.01 18.59
N ALA A 126 2.83 -4.56 19.76
CA ALA A 126 2.42 -3.19 19.99
C ALA A 126 3.50 -2.20 19.51
N ARG A 127 3.05 -1.09 18.93
CA ARG A 127 3.86 -0.02 18.33
C ARG A 127 4.57 -0.37 17.03
N THR A 128 4.54 -1.62 16.56
CA THR A 128 4.95 -1.95 15.19
C THR A 128 4.20 -1.04 14.22
N ARG A 129 4.91 -0.37 13.32
CA ARG A 129 4.28 0.45 12.29
C ARG A 129 4.07 -0.40 11.05
N LEU A 130 2.89 -0.37 10.48
CA LEU A 130 2.52 -1.12 9.29
C LEU A 130 2.25 -0.15 8.13
N LEU A 131 2.81 -0.46 6.97
CA LEU A 131 2.64 0.28 5.73
C LEU A 131 2.14 -0.68 4.65
N LEU A 132 1.02 -0.37 4.02
CA LEU A 132 0.51 -1.14 2.89
C LEU A 132 1.01 -0.52 1.58
N VAL A 133 1.59 -1.33 0.71
CA VAL A 133 2.19 -0.89 -0.55
C VAL A 133 1.54 -1.62 -1.70
N PHE A 134 0.95 -0.86 -2.63
CA PHE A 134 0.53 -1.38 -3.92
C PHE A 134 1.69 -1.28 -4.91
N SER A 135 1.91 -2.33 -5.69
CA SER A 135 2.91 -2.37 -6.74
C SER A 135 2.40 -3.16 -7.95
N THR A 136 3.05 -2.95 -9.09
CA THR A 136 2.72 -3.65 -10.33
C THR A 136 3.96 -4.31 -10.91
N THR A 137 3.76 -5.48 -11.52
CA THR A 137 4.77 -6.11 -12.38
C THR A 137 4.16 -6.33 -13.75
N ALA A 138 4.93 -6.10 -14.80
CA ALA A 138 4.53 -6.35 -16.18
C ALA A 138 5.29 -7.53 -16.76
N SER A 139 4.63 -8.32 -17.62
CA SER A 139 5.24 -9.32 -18.48
C SER A 139 4.69 -9.19 -19.91
N GLY A 140 5.41 -9.72 -20.89
CA GLY A 140 5.04 -9.62 -22.30
C GLY A 140 5.87 -8.58 -23.06
N VAL A 141 5.26 -7.91 -24.03
CA VAL A 141 5.97 -7.07 -25.01
C VAL A 141 6.27 -5.66 -24.48
N ALA A 142 5.30 -5.00 -23.83
CA ALA A 142 5.47 -3.67 -23.26
C ALA A 142 5.64 -3.78 -21.74
N LEU A 143 6.84 -3.47 -21.26
CA LEU A 143 7.21 -3.61 -19.84
C LEU A 143 7.11 -2.30 -19.06
N VAL A 144 7.09 -1.17 -19.75
CA VAL A 144 6.95 0.17 -19.15
C VAL A 144 5.50 0.61 -19.31
N ASN A 145 4.74 0.59 -18.22
CA ASN A 145 3.33 0.93 -18.22
C ASN A 145 2.99 1.80 -17.01
N THR A 146 2.00 2.67 -17.16
CA THR A 146 1.42 3.44 -16.06
C THR A 146 -0.02 3.00 -15.84
N VAL A 147 -0.32 2.57 -14.62
CA VAL A 147 -1.68 2.18 -14.21
C VAL A 147 -2.19 3.22 -13.22
N ALA A 148 -3.30 3.89 -13.57
CA ALA A 148 -3.97 4.84 -12.71
C ALA A 148 -5.28 4.25 -12.18
N GLY A 149 -5.55 4.42 -10.88
CA GLY A 149 -6.75 3.89 -10.28
C GLY A 149 -6.92 4.23 -8.81
N TYR A 150 -8.07 3.85 -8.26
CA TYR A 150 -8.37 3.88 -6.83
C TYR A 150 -8.04 2.53 -6.20
N ALA A 151 -7.36 2.55 -5.06
CA ALA A 151 -7.02 1.36 -4.30
C ALA A 151 -7.64 1.41 -2.90
N SER A 152 -8.09 0.28 -2.41
CA SER A 152 -8.52 0.10 -1.02
C SER A 152 -8.13 -1.27 -0.50
N ALA A 153 -8.08 -1.43 0.82
CA ALA A 153 -7.64 -2.66 1.45
C ALA A 153 -8.21 -2.83 2.86
N GLY A 154 -8.22 -4.07 3.34
CA GLY A 154 -8.59 -4.43 4.71
C GLY A 154 -7.53 -5.33 5.33
N LEU A 155 -7.22 -5.10 6.60
CA LEU A 155 -6.28 -5.90 7.39
C LEU A 155 -6.97 -6.43 8.64
N SER A 156 -6.89 -7.74 8.85
CA SER A 156 -7.36 -8.39 10.07
C SER A 156 -6.19 -8.65 11.01
N ILE A 157 -6.29 -8.13 12.24
CA ILE A 157 -5.39 -8.41 13.36
C ILE A 157 -6.25 -8.81 14.56
N SER A 158 -6.01 -10.00 15.11
CA SER A 158 -6.74 -10.55 16.27
C SER A 158 -5.82 -10.86 17.43
#